data_AF-A0A7G5EDR4-F1
#
_entry.id   AF-A0A7G5EDR4-F1
#
_cell.length_a   1.000
_cell.length_b   1.000
_cell.length_c   1.000
_cell.angle_alpha   90.00
_cell.angle_beta   90.00
_cell.angle_gamma   90.00
#
_symmetry.space_group_name_H-M   'P 1'
#
loop_
_entity.id
_entity.type
_entity.pdbx_description
1 polymer ?
#
loop_
_entity_poly.entity_id
_entity_poly.type
_entity_poly.pdbx_seq_one_letter_code
_entity_poly.pdbx_strand_id
1 'polypeptide(L)'
;MQMIYDSDSFVVLHLTPELPLSEDGASVTSPTVTEPLRHLQRQGFEIVDKRSGKELYLDGAWAEMFHHQIQAWQANAPTEEEVEATLDRYTGLAQQPVIVH
;
A
#
# COMPACT_ATOMS: atom_id res chain seq x y z
N MET A 1 -0.97 -10.76 1.92
CA MET A 1 -0.60 -9.98 0.71
C MET A 1 -1.69 -10.15 -0.33
N GLN A 2 -2.20 -9.07 -0.91
CA GLN A 2 -3.24 -9.08 -1.93
C GLN A 2 -2.70 -8.40 -3.20
N MET A 3 -2.69 -9.09 -4.34
CA MET A 3 -2.39 -8.46 -5.63
C MET A 3 -3.59 -7.61 -6.05
N ILE A 4 -3.35 -6.33 -6.32
CA ILE A 4 -4.38 -5.32 -6.67
C ILE A 4 -4.40 -5.06 -8.16
N TYR A 5 -3.23 -5.10 -8.80
CA TYR A 5 -3.08 -4.85 -10.22
C TYR A 5 -1.89 -5.65 -10.77
N ASP A 6 -2.06 -6.22 -11.96
CA ASP A 6 -1.02 -6.94 -12.70
C ASP A 6 -1.20 -6.63 -14.19
N SER A 7 -0.15 -6.08 -14.79
CA SER A 7 -0.01 -5.85 -16.22
C SER A 7 1.39 -6.25 -16.69
N ASP A 8 1.68 -6.11 -17.98
CA ASP A 8 2.99 -6.45 -18.56
C ASP A 8 4.11 -5.55 -18.00
N SER A 9 3.81 -4.25 -17.81
CA SER A 9 4.79 -3.28 -17.30
C SER A 9 4.87 -3.22 -15.77
N PHE A 10 3.73 -3.27 -15.08
CA PHE A 10 3.65 -2.97 -13.64
C PHE A 10 2.85 -4.01 -12.85
N VAL A 11 3.22 -4.17 -11.59
CA VAL A 11 2.50 -4.98 -10.61
C VAL A 11 2.31 -4.19 -9.32
N VAL A 12 1.13 -4.28 -8.72
CA VAL A 12 0.80 -3.61 -7.46
C VAL A 12 0.33 -4.64 -6.44
N LEU A 13 1.05 -4.71 -5.32
CA LEU A 13 0.71 -5.52 -4.16
C LEU A 13 0.25 -4.63 -3.02
N HIS A 14 -0.79 -5.07 -2.33
CA HIS A 14 -1.20 -4.53 -1.04
C HIS A 14 -0.67 -5.46 0.06
N LEU A 15 0.21 -4.91 0.89
CA LEU A 15 0.67 -5.50 2.13
C LEU A 15 -0.29 -5.11 3.24
N THR A 16 -1.28 -5.98 3.48
CA THR A 16 -2.03 -5.95 4.74
C THR A 16 -1.12 -6.52 5.82
N PRO A 17 -0.88 -5.82 6.95
CA PRO A 17 -0.27 -6.46 8.09
C PRO A 17 -1.23 -7.54 8.58
N GLU A 18 -0.82 -8.79 8.46
CA GLU A 18 -1.47 -9.91 9.13
C GLU A 18 -1.30 -9.72 10.64
N LEU A 19 -2.22 -8.97 11.24
CA LEU A 19 -2.43 -9.05 12.67
C LEU A 19 -2.88 -10.49 12.93
N PRO A 20 -2.18 -11.28 13.76
CA PRO A 20 -2.81 -12.46 14.33
C PRO A 20 -3.97 -11.92 15.15
N LEU A 21 -5.17 -11.95 14.56
CA LEU A 21 -6.40 -11.92 15.33
C LEU A 21 -6.28 -13.12 16.24
N SER A 22 -6.04 -12.90 17.53
CA SER A 22 -6.14 -13.96 18.51
C SER A 22 -7.56 -14.53 18.40
N GLU A 23 -7.69 -15.67 17.73
CA GLU A 23 -8.88 -16.51 17.71
C GLU A 23 -9.04 -17.15 19.10
N ASP A 24 -9.20 -16.34 20.14
CA ASP A 24 -9.65 -16.82 21.44
C ASP A 24 -10.63 -15.80 22.00
N GLY A 25 -11.91 -16.18 21.98
CA GLY A 25 -13.04 -15.40 22.48
C GLY A 25 -12.99 -15.24 23.98
N ALA A 26 -12.04 -14.47 24.49
CA ALA A 26 -11.94 -14.10 25.89
C ALA A 26 -11.69 -12.61 26.02
N SER A 27 -12.78 -11.89 26.27
CA SER A 27 -12.74 -10.58 26.90
C SER A 27 -12.04 -10.70 28.25
N VAL A 28 -10.76 -10.32 28.33
CA VAL A 28 -10.02 -10.19 29.59
C VAL A 28 -9.18 -8.92 29.59
N THR A 29 -9.83 -7.86 30.08
CA THR A 29 -9.30 -6.89 31.05
C THR A 29 -7.80 -6.97 31.36
N SER A 30 -7.00 -6.08 30.76
CA SER A 30 -5.87 -5.37 31.38
C SER A 30 -5.27 -4.36 30.37
N PRO A 31 -5.63 -3.07 30.40
CA PRO A 31 -5.00 -2.05 29.57
C PRO A 31 -3.70 -1.60 30.25
N THR A 32 -2.63 -2.40 30.16
CA THR A 32 -1.31 -2.00 30.67
C THR A 32 -0.22 -2.46 29.72
N VAL A 33 -0.38 -2.08 28.46
CA VAL A 33 0.74 -1.60 27.64
C VAL A 33 0.19 -0.37 26.92
N THR A 34 0.84 0.76 27.13
CA THR A 34 0.64 2.00 26.38
C THR A 34 0.93 1.72 24.91
N GLU A 35 -0.05 1.22 24.18
CA GLU A 35 0.03 1.05 22.72
C GLU A 35 -1.01 1.91 22.02
N PRO A 36 -0.89 3.26 22.03
CA PRO A 36 -1.49 4.07 20.96
C PRO A 36 -0.88 3.73 19.58
N LEU A 37 0.11 2.82 19.53
CA LEU A 37 0.83 2.40 18.33
C LEU A 37 0.19 1.20 17.60
N ARG A 38 -0.83 0.53 18.16
CA ARG A 38 -1.46 -0.65 17.56
C ARG A 38 -2.45 -0.37 16.42
N HIS A 39 -2.78 0.90 16.14
CA HIS A 39 -3.86 1.27 15.23
C HIS A 39 -3.47 2.11 14.02
N LEU A 40 -2.19 2.40 13.82
CA LEU A 40 -1.77 2.75 12.47
C LEU A 40 -1.75 1.42 11.71
N GLN A 41 -2.90 1.04 11.16
CA GLN A 41 -3.02 0.06 10.09
C GLN A 41 -2.16 0.61 8.95
N ARG A 42 -0.84 0.40 9.03
CA ARG A 42 0.12 0.82 8.02
C ARG A 42 -0.08 -0.15 6.87
N GLN A 43 -1.15 0.07 6.12
CA GLN A 43 -1.39 -0.55 4.83
C GLN A 43 -0.15 -0.22 4.01
N GLY A 44 0.62 -1.22 3.62
CA GLY A 44 1.76 -1.04 2.73
C GLY A 44 1.31 -1.30 1.31
N PHE A 45 1.88 -0.58 0.35
CA PHE A 45 1.76 -0.95 -1.06
C PHE A 45 3.13 -1.12 -1.66
N GLU A 46 3.25 -2.07 -2.57
CA GLU A 46 4.47 -2.30 -3.32
C GLU A 46 4.14 -2.22 -4.81
N ILE A 47 4.83 -1.32 -5.51
CA ILE A 47 4.71 -1.12 -6.95
C ILE A 47 6.00 -1.64 -7.59
N VAL A 48 5.87 -2.66 -8.44
CA VAL A 48 6.99 -3.27 -9.15
C VAL A 48 6.91 -2.88 -10.62
N ASP A 49 7.92 -2.18 -11.12
CA ASP A 49 8.15 -1.96 -12.55
C ASP A 49 8.91 -3.16 -13.12
N LYS A 50 8.22 -4.01 -13.86
CA LYS A 50 8.79 -5.19 -14.54
C LYS A 50 9.78 -4.80 -15.63
N ARG A 51 9.62 -3.62 -16.25
CA ARG A 51 10.47 -3.17 -17.36
C ARG A 51 11.88 -2.84 -16.91
N SER A 52 12.02 -2.14 -15.78
CA SER A 52 13.32 -1.78 -15.21
C SER A 52 13.76 -2.71 -14.07
N GLY A 53 12.88 -3.58 -13.59
CA GLY A 53 13.12 -4.41 -12.39
C GLY A 53 13.21 -3.59 -11.11
N LYS A 54 12.46 -2.48 -11.02
CA LYS A 54 12.48 -1.57 -9.87
C LYS A 54 11.27 -1.80 -8.98
N GLU A 55 11.47 -1.75 -7.68
CA GLU A 55 10.42 -1.96 -6.68
C GLU A 55 10.31 -0.71 -5.82
N LEU A 56 9.10 -0.18 -5.67
CA LEU A 56 8.78 0.98 -4.84
C LEU A 56 7.81 0.57 -3.75
N TYR A 57 8.26 0.65 -2.51
CA TYR A 57 7.41 0.46 -1.35
C TYR A 57 6.84 1.79 -0.87
N LEU A 58 5.52 1.83 -0.67
CA LEU A 58 4.76 2.95 -0.15
C LEU A 58 4.25 2.59 1.25
N ASP A 59 4.53 3.47 2.22
CA ASP A 59 4.03 3.35 3.59
C ASP A 59 3.60 4.70 4.18
N GLY A 60 2.91 4.65 5.31
CA GLY A 60 2.42 5.83 6.01
C GLY A 60 1.50 6.69 5.13
N ALA A 61 1.80 7.99 5.04
CA ALA A 61 0.98 8.95 4.29
C ALA A 61 0.93 8.66 2.78
N TRP A 62 2.00 8.10 2.20
CA TRP A 62 2.01 7.72 0.78
C TRP A 62 1.07 6.56 0.50
N ALA A 63 1.07 5.57 1.39
CA ALA A 63 0.16 4.45 1.27
C ALA A 63 -1.31 4.86 1.45
N GLU A 64 -1.62 5.81 2.35
CA GLU A 64 -2.99 6.32 2.47
C GLU A 64 -3.48 7.01 1.19
N MET A 65 -2.65 7.87 0.58
CA MET A 65 -2.98 8.50 -0.70
C MET A 65 -3.22 7.46 -1.80
N PHE A 66 -2.37 6.43 -1.86
CA PHE A 66 -2.50 5.36 -2.82
C PHE A 66 -3.73 4.48 -2.56
N HIS A 67 -4.09 4.23 -1.30
CA HIS A 67 -5.32 3.52 -0.94
C HIS A 67 -6.56 4.24 -1.47
N HIS A 68 -6.63 5.57 -1.32
CA HIS A 68 -7.69 6.38 -1.91
C HIS A 68 -7.71 6.26 -3.45
N GLN A 69 -6.53 6.21 -4.09
CA GLN A 69 -6.42 6.00 -5.52
C GLN A 69 -7.00 4.64 -5.96
N ILE A 70 -6.70 3.57 -5.23
CA ILE A 70 -7.28 2.23 -5.48
C ILE A 70 -8.80 2.24 -5.32
N GLN A 71 -9.34 2.91 -4.30
CA GLN A 71 -10.79 3.05 -4.13
C GLN A 71 -11.43 3.81 -5.29
N ALA A 72 -10.78 4.88 -5.76
CA ALA A 72 -11.24 5.62 -6.93
C ALA A 72 -11.22 4.75 -8.20
N TRP A 73 -10.21 3.88 -8.34
CA TRP A 73 -10.14 2.92 -9.45
C TRP A 73 -11.24 1.87 -9.39
N GLN A 74 -11.61 1.38 -8.20
CA GLN A 74 -12.76 0.47 -8.07
C GLN A 74 -14.08 1.14 -8.47
N ALA A 75 -14.23 2.44 -8.21
CA ALA A 75 -15.45 3.18 -8.56
C ALA A 75 -15.51 3.58 -10.05
N ASN A 76 -14.40 4.01 -10.63
CA ASN A 76 -14.36 4.59 -11.98
C ASN A 76 -13.84 3.61 -13.05
N ALA A 77 -13.23 2.49 -12.66
CA ALA A 77 -12.62 1.50 -13.56
C ALA A 77 -11.77 2.15 -14.67
N PRO A 78 -10.68 2.87 -14.32
CA PRO A 78 -9.82 3.51 -15.31
C PRO A 78 -9.22 2.50 -16.28
N THR A 79 -8.76 2.99 -17.42
CA THR A 79 -8.02 2.16 -18.37
C THR A 79 -6.64 1.80 -17.85
N GLU A 80 -6.07 0.72 -18.39
CA GLU A 80 -4.70 0.30 -18.12
C GLU A 80 -3.70 1.46 -18.28
N GLU A 81 -3.79 2.22 -19.38
CA GLU A 81 -2.92 3.37 -19.63
C GLU A 81 -2.96 4.43 -18.52
N GLU A 82 -4.13 4.72 -17.93
CA GLU A 82 -4.25 5.68 -16.82
C GLU A 82 -3.66 5.14 -15.52
N VAL A 83 -3.84 3.84 -15.27
CA VAL A 83 -3.21 3.15 -14.14
C VAL A 83 -1.69 3.19 -14.30
N GLU A 84 -1.17 2.76 -15.45
CA GLU A 84 0.26 2.75 -15.74
C GLU A 84 0.88 4.16 -15.67
N ALA A 85 0.22 5.19 -16.22
CA ALA A 85 0.69 6.57 -16.14
C ALA A 85 0.75 7.09 -14.70
N THR A 86 -0.17 6.63 -13.85
CA THR A 86 -0.17 6.94 -12.41
C THR A 86 1.00 6.23 -11.71
N LEU A 87 1.21 4.94 -11.98
CA LEU A 87 2.31 4.14 -11.42
C LEU A 87 3.69 4.65 -11.87
N ASP A 88 3.80 5.08 -13.14
CA ASP A 88 5.02 5.71 -13.68
C ASP A 88 5.37 7.00 -12.92
N ARG A 89 4.39 7.83 -12.55
CA ARG A 89 4.65 8.99 -11.70
C ARG A 89 5.20 8.60 -10.32
N TYR A 90 4.64 7.57 -9.69
CA TYR A 90 5.14 7.11 -8.38
C TYR A 90 6.57 6.57 -8.48
N THR A 91 6.84 5.70 -9.45
CA THR A 91 8.18 5.12 -9.67
C THR A 91 9.20 6.14 -10.19
N GLY A 92 8.76 7.15 -10.94
CA GLY A 92 9.55 8.28 -11.40
C GLY A 92 9.94 9.24 -10.28
N LEU A 93 9.07 9.45 -9.29
CA LEU A 93 9.37 10.26 -8.10
C LEU A 93 10.49 9.67 -7.25
N ALA A 94 10.65 8.34 -7.22
CA ALA A 94 11.79 7.69 -6.56
C ALA A 94 13.16 8.01 -7.18
N GLN A 95 13.21 8.61 -8.38
CA GLN A 95 14.45 9.08 -9.01
C GLN A 95 14.92 10.46 -8.50
N GLN A 96 14.08 11.17 -7.73
CA GLN A 96 14.47 12.36 -6.98
C GLN A 96 14.44 12.02 -5.50
N PRO A 97 15.51 12.31 -4.73
CA PRO A 97 15.50 12.07 -3.28
C PRO A 97 14.50 13.04 -2.65
N VAL A 98 13.24 12.64 -2.57
CA VAL A 98 12.25 13.32 -1.75
C VAL A 98 12.52 12.85 -0.33
N ILE A 99 13.40 13.57 0.36
CA ILE A 99 13.59 13.45 1.80
C ILE A 99 12.28 13.91 2.44
N VAL A 100 11.38 12.98 2.72
CA VAL A 100 10.22 13.21 3.58
C VAL A 100 10.71 13.16 5.04
N HIS A 101 10.55 14.28 5.75
CA HIS A 101 10.94 14.50 7.14
C HIS A 101 9.85 14.03 8.11
#